data_AF-A0A7L3M3G4-F1
#
_entry.id   AF-A0A7L3M3G4-F1
#
_cell.length_a   1.000
_cell.length_b   1.000
_cell.length_c   1.000
_cell.angle_alpha   90.00
_cell.angle_beta   90.00
_cell.angle_gamma   90.00
#
_symmetry.space_group_name_H-M   'P 1'
#
loop_
_entity.id
_entity.type
_entity.pdbx_description
1 polymer ?
#
loop_
_entity_poly.entity_id
_entity_poly.type
_entity_poly.pdbx_seq_one_letter_code
_entity_poly.pdbx_strand_id
1 'polypeptide(L)'
;RAAAQRGLHCSATMWLHLHSLLLLLFLLLLLLVSCLPSAAAFPKGCYPSEEEGLKTFRCSNARLTEIPRDIPNDTNKLFLDSNRIPFLPRDAFRDLPLLLELDLSHNAIASVESGAFRGLTEHLHSLDLSSNRLVSLGKEALGNLRAKVNLSDNPWLCDCRLQELLRAVE
;
A
#
# COMPACT_ATOMS: atom_id res chain seq x y z
N ARG A 1 31.56 -75.75 -1.86
CA ARG A 1 30.71 -74.76 -2.56
C ARG A 1 29.53 -74.44 -1.67
N ALA A 2 29.56 -73.33 -0.94
CA ALA A 2 28.42 -72.82 -0.20
C ALA A 2 28.47 -71.29 -0.28
N ALA A 3 27.59 -70.71 -1.09
CA ALA A 3 27.36 -69.27 -1.13
C ALA A 3 26.14 -68.98 -0.26
N ALA A 4 26.37 -68.36 0.89
CA ALA A 4 25.30 -67.91 1.77
C ALA A 4 24.74 -66.58 1.25
N GLN A 5 23.51 -66.58 0.74
CA GLN A 5 22.74 -65.38 0.46
C GLN A 5 22.31 -64.73 1.79
N ARG A 6 22.88 -63.56 2.12
CA ARG A 6 22.34 -62.70 3.18
C ARG A 6 21.18 -61.89 2.60
N GLY A 7 19.95 -62.37 2.80
CA GLY A 7 18.74 -61.60 2.55
C GLY A 7 18.58 -60.51 3.61
N LEU A 8 18.47 -59.25 3.19
CA LEU A 8 18.12 -58.15 4.07
C LEU A 8 16.64 -58.30 4.47
N HIS A 9 16.37 -58.77 5.68
CA HIS A 9 15.03 -58.74 6.27
C HIS A 9 14.67 -57.28 6.63
N CYS A 10 13.83 -56.64 5.81
CA CYS A 10 13.15 -55.41 6.20
C CYS A 10 12.12 -55.75 7.29
N SER A 11 12.36 -55.32 8.54
CA SER A 11 11.42 -55.48 9.64
C SER A 11 10.22 -54.54 9.47
N ALA A 12 9.00 -55.02 9.73
CA ALA A 12 7.77 -54.22 9.73
C ALA A 12 7.84 -52.99 10.66
N THR A 13 8.67 -53.05 11.71
CA THR A 13 8.94 -51.92 12.61
C THR A 13 9.70 -50.79 11.92
N MET A 14 10.63 -51.11 11.01
CA MET A 14 11.38 -50.13 10.22
C MET A 14 10.45 -49.39 9.26
N TRP A 15 9.45 -50.09 8.72
CA TRP A 15 8.42 -49.53 7.84
C TRP A 15 7.47 -48.58 8.60
N LEU A 16 7.04 -48.97 9.81
CA LEU A 16 6.21 -48.14 10.69
C LEU A 16 6.93 -46.86 11.16
N HIS A 17 8.21 -46.95 11.51
CA HIS A 17 9.01 -45.77 11.89
C HIS A 17 9.21 -44.82 10.71
N LEU A 18 9.49 -45.35 9.52
CA LEU A 18 9.66 -44.54 8.31
C LEU A 18 8.35 -43.85 7.89
N HIS A 19 7.21 -44.56 7.97
CA HIS A 19 5.89 -44.02 7.68
C HIS A 19 5.48 -42.93 8.67
N SER A 20 5.75 -43.15 9.96
CA SER A 20 5.54 -42.15 11.01
C SER A 20 6.39 -40.90 10.80
N LEU A 21 7.67 -41.05 10.41
CA LEU A 21 8.55 -39.93 10.10
C LEU A 21 8.07 -39.12 8.88
N LEU A 22 7.57 -39.80 7.85
CA LEU A 22 7.00 -39.18 6.64
C LEU A 22 5.71 -38.41 6.94
N LEU A 23 4.82 -38.97 7.77
CA LEU A 23 3.62 -38.28 8.26
C LEU A 23 3.97 -37.05 9.09
N LEU A 24 4.98 -37.15 9.95
CA LEU A 24 5.44 -36.04 10.78
C LEU A 24 6.07 -34.93 9.94
N LEU A 25 6.87 -35.28 8.93
CA LEU A 25 7.43 -34.34 7.95
C LEU A 25 6.33 -33.66 7.13
N PHE A 26 5.29 -34.41 6.72
CA PHE A 26 4.15 -33.88 5.98
C PHE A 26 3.30 -32.94 6.84
N LEU A 27 3.04 -33.28 8.11
CA LEU A 27 2.40 -32.37 9.06
C LEU A 27 3.25 -31.12 9.32
N LEU A 28 4.56 -31.26 9.46
CA LEU A 28 5.48 -30.14 9.60
C LEU A 28 5.43 -29.23 8.37
N LEU A 29 5.38 -29.81 7.18
CA LEU A 29 5.25 -29.09 5.91
C LEU A 29 3.91 -28.37 5.80
N LEU A 30 2.80 -29.01 6.20
CA LEU A 30 1.47 -28.40 6.24
C LEU A 30 1.39 -27.24 7.23
N LEU A 31 2.03 -27.37 8.41
CA LEU A 31 2.15 -26.29 9.39
C LEU A 31 2.98 -25.13 8.84
N LEU A 32 4.06 -25.40 8.09
CA LEU A 32 4.84 -24.38 7.40
C LEU A 32 4.03 -23.68 6.29
N VAL A 33 3.19 -24.42 5.56
CA VAL A 33 2.30 -23.88 4.50
C VAL A 33 1.17 -23.02 5.09
N SER A 34 0.64 -23.38 6.27
CA SER A 34 -0.39 -22.60 6.97
C SER A 34 0.08 -21.23 7.45
N CYS A 35 1.40 -21.01 7.46
CA CYS A 35 2.04 -19.75 7.81
C CYS A 35 2.28 -18.85 6.58
N LEU A 36 1.97 -19.29 5.35
CA LEU A 36 1.99 -18.39 4.21
C LEU A 36 0.72 -17.52 4.28
N PRO A 37 0.84 -16.21 4.56
CA PRO A 37 -0.29 -15.31 4.37
C PRO A 37 -0.77 -15.47 2.92
N SER A 38 -2.08 -15.62 2.74
CA SER A 38 -2.70 -15.56 1.43
C SER A 38 -2.15 -14.33 0.74
N ALA A 39 -1.41 -14.53 -0.36
CA ALA A 39 -0.80 -13.44 -1.10
C ALA A 39 -1.95 -12.64 -1.74
N ALA A 40 -2.53 -11.72 -0.98
CA ALA A 40 -3.42 -10.72 -1.49
C ALA A 40 -2.68 -10.05 -2.66
N ALA A 41 -3.28 -10.13 -3.85
CA ALA A 41 -2.67 -9.64 -5.07
C ALA A 41 -2.69 -8.10 -5.02
N PHE A 42 -1.58 -7.51 -4.62
CA PHE A 42 -1.41 -6.07 -4.54
C PHE A 42 -0.81 -5.50 -5.85
N PRO A 43 -0.96 -4.19 -6.10
CA PRO A 43 -0.29 -3.54 -7.22
C PRO A 43 1.22 -3.80 -7.19
N LYS A 44 1.84 -3.99 -8.36
CA LYS A 44 3.28 -4.27 -8.44
C LYS A 44 4.08 -3.14 -7.80
N GLY A 45 4.94 -3.49 -6.85
CA GLY A 45 5.77 -2.54 -6.11
C GLY A 45 5.12 -1.98 -4.84
N CYS A 46 3.88 -2.37 -4.53
CA CYS A 46 3.21 -2.04 -3.28
C CYS A 46 3.30 -3.19 -2.27
N TYR A 47 3.34 -2.86 -0.99
CA TYR A 47 3.30 -3.84 0.09
C TYR A 47 2.58 -3.29 1.34
N PRO A 48 1.86 -4.15 2.08
CA PRO A 48 1.29 -3.81 3.36
C PRO A 48 2.39 -3.76 4.43
N SER A 49 2.18 -2.90 5.42
CA SER A 49 3.02 -2.71 6.60
C SER A 49 2.12 -2.32 7.77
N GLU A 50 2.63 -2.46 8.99
CA GLU A 50 1.93 -2.04 10.21
C GLU A 50 2.85 -1.12 10.99
N GLU A 51 2.35 0.06 11.33
CA GLU A 51 3.12 1.08 12.03
C GLU A 51 2.24 1.65 13.14
N GLU A 52 2.66 1.48 14.40
CA GLU A 52 1.90 1.90 15.59
C GLU A 52 0.47 1.31 15.66
N GLY A 53 0.28 0.10 15.11
CA GLY A 53 -1.04 -0.57 15.06
C GLY A 53 -1.96 -0.05 13.96
N LEU A 54 -1.46 0.82 13.07
CA LEU A 54 -2.18 1.33 11.91
C LEU A 54 -1.83 0.55 10.65
N LYS A 55 -2.84 0.27 9.84
CA LYS A 55 -2.68 -0.40 8.54
C LYS A 55 -2.06 0.57 7.55
N THR A 56 -0.81 0.29 7.19
CA THR A 56 -0.02 1.13 6.29
C THR A 56 0.15 0.42 4.95
N PHE A 57 -0.07 1.12 3.86
CA PHE A 57 0.15 0.61 2.52
C PHE A 57 1.21 1.44 1.82
N ARG A 58 2.37 0.82 1.51
CA ARG A 58 3.53 1.50 0.92
C ARG A 58 3.64 1.14 -0.55
N CYS A 59 3.61 2.16 -1.40
CA CYS A 59 3.70 2.09 -2.86
C CYS A 59 4.78 3.04 -3.40
N SER A 60 5.71 3.48 -2.55
CA SER A 60 6.76 4.43 -2.87
C SER A 60 7.67 3.90 -3.98
N ASN A 61 8.01 4.75 -4.96
CA ASN A 61 8.93 4.39 -6.07
C ASN A 61 8.51 3.15 -6.88
N ALA A 62 7.20 2.87 -6.97
CA ALA A 62 6.64 1.77 -7.75
C ALA A 62 6.42 2.12 -9.24
N ARG A 63 6.85 3.32 -9.68
CA ARG A 63 6.68 3.85 -11.05
C ARG A 63 5.21 3.95 -11.46
N LEU A 64 4.33 4.17 -10.50
CA LEU A 64 2.90 4.31 -10.72
C LEU A 64 2.62 5.56 -11.57
N THR A 65 1.66 5.43 -12.48
CA THR A 65 1.18 6.54 -13.33
C THR A 65 -0.27 6.91 -13.02
N GLU A 66 -0.92 6.15 -12.14
CA GLU A 66 -2.29 6.33 -11.68
C GLU A 66 -2.42 5.84 -10.23
N ILE A 67 -3.51 6.24 -9.57
CA ILE A 67 -3.83 5.78 -8.21
C ILE A 67 -4.30 4.32 -8.29
N PRO A 68 -3.67 3.38 -7.56
CA PRO A 68 -4.10 1.98 -7.57
C PRO A 68 -5.48 1.81 -6.94
N ARG A 69 -6.35 1.00 -7.56
CA ARG A 69 -7.72 0.74 -7.07
C ARG A 69 -7.80 -0.44 -6.10
N ASP A 70 -6.78 -1.29 -6.07
CA ASP A 70 -6.74 -2.53 -5.28
C ASP A 70 -6.17 -2.33 -3.86
N ILE A 71 -6.32 -1.12 -3.31
CA ILE A 71 -5.87 -0.79 -1.95
C ILE A 71 -7.02 -1.14 -0.97
N PRO A 72 -6.75 -1.89 0.11
CA PRO A 72 -7.77 -2.22 1.09
C PRO A 72 -8.44 -0.99 1.71
N ASN A 73 -9.77 -1.00 1.82
CA ASN A 73 -10.57 0.13 2.34
C ASN A 73 -10.36 0.41 3.84
N ASP A 74 -9.68 -0.49 4.55
CA ASP A 74 -9.30 -0.36 5.95
C ASP A 74 -7.87 0.20 6.13
N THR A 75 -7.26 0.71 5.07
CA THR A 75 -5.96 1.39 5.10
C THR A 75 -6.03 2.72 5.86
N ASN A 76 -5.11 2.92 6.80
CA ASN A 76 -4.97 4.15 7.58
C ASN A 76 -3.89 5.10 7.02
N LYS A 77 -2.78 4.56 6.53
CA LYS A 77 -1.69 5.36 5.95
C LYS A 77 -1.40 4.86 4.54
N LEU A 78 -1.37 5.77 3.57
CA LEU A 78 -1.07 5.45 2.17
C LEU A 78 0.10 6.29 1.67
N PHE A 79 1.20 5.61 1.33
CA PHE A 79 2.40 6.24 0.77
C PHE A 79 2.48 5.95 -0.73
N LEU A 80 2.24 6.97 -1.54
CA LEU A 80 2.33 6.97 -3.00
C LEU A 80 3.44 7.89 -3.50
N ASP A 81 4.37 8.27 -2.62
CA ASP A 81 5.47 9.17 -2.93
C ASP A 81 6.43 8.61 -3.98
N SER A 82 7.23 9.49 -4.59
CA SER A 82 8.29 9.11 -5.52
C SER A 82 7.79 8.32 -6.74
N ASN A 83 6.56 8.61 -7.21
CA ASN A 83 5.94 7.97 -8.37
C ASN A 83 5.87 8.94 -9.57
N ARG A 84 5.04 8.64 -10.57
CA ARG A 84 4.90 9.40 -11.83
C ARG A 84 3.45 9.76 -12.11
N ILE A 85 2.64 9.92 -11.06
CA ILE A 85 1.22 10.23 -11.19
C ILE A 85 1.08 11.67 -11.72
N PRO A 86 0.43 11.89 -12.88
CA PRO A 86 0.40 13.22 -13.51
C PRO A 86 -0.83 14.06 -13.14
N PHE A 87 -1.91 13.44 -12.69
CA PHE A 87 -3.14 14.13 -12.29
C PHE A 87 -3.93 13.32 -11.25
N LEU A 88 -4.77 14.00 -10.48
CA LEU A 88 -5.71 13.36 -9.55
C LEU A 88 -7.16 13.56 -10.04
N PRO A 89 -7.87 12.49 -10.45
CA PRO A 89 -9.26 12.59 -10.85
C PRO A 89 -10.18 12.79 -9.64
N ARG A 90 -11.42 13.22 -9.89
CA ARG A 90 -12.51 13.20 -8.90
C ARG A 90 -12.63 11.79 -8.29
N ASP A 91 -12.93 11.73 -6.99
CA ASP A 91 -13.14 10.49 -6.24
C ASP A 91 -11.92 9.54 -6.21
N ALA A 92 -10.70 10.04 -6.47
CA ALA A 92 -9.46 9.24 -6.51
C ALA A 92 -9.23 8.36 -5.27
N PHE A 93 -9.70 8.81 -4.09
CA PHE A 93 -9.52 8.12 -2.82
C PHE A 93 -10.84 7.78 -2.12
N ARG A 94 -11.96 7.80 -2.85
CA ARG A 94 -13.31 7.66 -2.28
C ARG A 94 -13.51 6.35 -1.52
N ASP A 95 -12.85 5.28 -1.96
CA ASP A 95 -12.97 3.94 -1.39
C ASP A 95 -12.04 3.71 -0.19
N LEU A 96 -11.31 4.74 0.28
CA LEU A 96 -10.37 4.69 1.39
C LEU A 96 -10.80 5.63 2.54
N PRO A 97 -12.01 5.43 3.13
CA PRO A 97 -12.61 6.40 4.06
C PRO A 97 -11.90 6.48 5.43
N LEU A 98 -11.01 5.54 5.74
CA LEU A 98 -10.27 5.46 7.02
C LEU A 98 -8.85 6.03 6.93
N LEU A 99 -8.47 6.65 5.80
CA LEU A 99 -7.17 7.28 5.67
C LEU A 99 -7.00 8.43 6.66
N LEU A 100 -5.89 8.34 7.40
CA LEU A 100 -5.40 9.34 8.32
C LEU A 100 -4.24 10.13 7.70
N GLU A 101 -3.43 9.48 6.87
CA GLU A 101 -2.24 10.04 6.25
C GLU A 101 -2.16 9.62 4.78
N LEU A 102 -1.95 10.60 3.90
CA LEU A 102 -1.78 10.39 2.47
C LEU A 102 -0.56 11.18 1.97
N ASP A 103 0.44 10.45 1.48
CA ASP A 103 1.65 11.03 0.89
C ASP A 103 1.64 10.83 -0.63
N LEU A 104 1.57 11.95 -1.36
CA LEU A 104 1.66 12.04 -2.82
C LEU A 104 2.86 12.88 -3.25
N SER A 105 3.81 13.12 -2.35
CA SER A 105 5.00 13.92 -2.62
C SER A 105 5.86 13.31 -3.73
N HIS A 106 6.72 14.12 -4.33
CA HIS A 106 7.67 13.66 -5.37
C HIS A 106 7.01 12.91 -6.53
N ASN A 107 5.84 13.37 -6.97
CA ASN A 107 5.14 12.88 -8.16
C ASN A 107 5.25 13.89 -9.32
N ALA A 108 4.44 13.70 -10.37
CA ALA A 108 4.36 14.61 -11.51
C ALA A 108 3.01 15.34 -11.57
N ILE A 109 2.31 15.49 -10.44
CA ILE A 109 0.92 15.96 -10.41
C ILE A 109 0.89 17.41 -10.87
N ALA A 110 0.25 17.66 -12.01
CA ALA A 110 0.08 18.98 -12.59
C ALA A 110 -1.34 19.53 -12.41
N SER A 111 -2.32 18.66 -12.14
CA SER A 111 -3.71 19.04 -11.91
C SER A 111 -4.41 18.12 -10.90
N VAL A 112 -5.33 18.71 -10.14
CA VAL A 112 -6.19 18.01 -9.18
C VAL A 112 -7.63 18.44 -9.46
N GLU A 113 -8.50 17.49 -9.76
CA GLU A 113 -9.91 17.78 -10.01
C GLU A 113 -10.66 18.14 -8.71
N SER A 114 -11.71 18.94 -8.85
CA SER A 114 -12.63 19.23 -7.75
C SER A 114 -13.25 17.93 -7.21
N GLY A 115 -13.05 17.66 -5.92
CA GLY A 115 -13.52 16.44 -5.27
C GLY A 115 -12.60 15.23 -5.42
N ALA A 116 -11.32 15.40 -5.81
CA ALA A 116 -10.35 14.32 -5.79
C ALA A 116 -10.20 13.66 -4.40
N PHE A 117 -10.30 14.46 -3.34
CA PHE A 117 -10.22 14.02 -1.94
C PHE A 117 -11.59 13.78 -1.28
N ARG A 118 -12.65 13.63 -2.08
CA ARG A 118 -13.98 13.30 -1.54
C ARG A 118 -13.93 11.95 -0.82
N GLY A 119 -14.51 11.89 0.37
CA GLY A 119 -14.47 10.70 1.23
C GLY A 119 -13.39 10.75 2.31
N LEU A 120 -12.44 11.68 2.20
CA LEU A 120 -11.33 11.84 3.17
C LEU A 120 -11.60 12.93 4.23
N THR A 121 -12.71 13.66 4.14
CA THR A 121 -12.98 14.87 4.95
C THR A 121 -13.13 14.62 6.45
N GLU A 122 -13.51 13.40 6.84
CA GLU A 122 -13.77 13.07 8.26
C GLU A 122 -12.50 12.65 9.02
N HIS A 123 -11.62 11.89 8.39
CA HIS A 123 -10.52 11.19 9.08
C HIS A 123 -9.12 11.62 8.66
N LEU A 124 -8.95 12.30 7.53
CA LEU A 124 -7.61 12.66 7.05
C LEU A 124 -7.01 13.75 7.94
N HIS A 125 -5.82 13.50 8.46
CA HIS A 125 -5.07 14.41 9.32
C HIS A 125 -3.90 15.06 8.57
N SER A 126 -3.30 14.35 7.61
CA SER A 126 -2.14 14.81 6.87
C SER A 126 -2.27 14.49 5.38
N LEU A 127 -2.03 15.48 4.54
CA LEU A 127 -1.94 15.37 3.09
C LEU A 127 -0.65 16.02 2.61
N ASP A 128 0.24 15.24 2.00
CA ASP A 128 1.45 15.77 1.38
C ASP A 128 1.33 15.77 -0.16
N LEU A 129 1.37 16.97 -0.74
CA LEU A 129 1.40 17.21 -2.19
C LEU A 129 2.69 17.94 -2.61
N SER A 130 3.70 17.98 -1.74
CA SER A 130 4.95 18.69 -2.00
C SER A 130 5.74 18.06 -3.14
N SER A 131 6.67 18.82 -3.73
CA SER A 131 7.54 18.32 -4.79
C SER A 131 6.77 17.73 -5.98
N ASN A 132 5.72 18.44 -6.40
CA ASN A 132 4.90 18.09 -7.57
C ASN A 132 5.03 19.19 -8.65
N ARG A 133 4.11 19.23 -9.62
CA ARG A 133 4.13 20.16 -10.76
C ARG A 133 2.93 21.11 -10.76
N LEU A 134 2.35 21.36 -9.59
CA LEU A 134 1.17 22.20 -9.45
C LEU A 134 1.55 23.67 -9.68
N VAL A 135 0.95 24.29 -10.70
CA VAL A 135 1.09 25.73 -10.97
C VAL A 135 -0.04 26.51 -10.32
N SER A 136 -1.21 25.91 -10.18
CA SER A 136 -2.36 26.48 -9.48
C SER A 136 -3.22 25.37 -8.90
N LEU A 137 -3.89 25.63 -7.77
CA LEU A 137 -4.82 24.71 -7.15
C LEU A 137 -5.97 25.53 -6.55
N GLY A 138 -7.21 25.20 -6.92
CA GLY A 138 -8.38 25.84 -6.33
C GLY A 138 -8.70 25.26 -4.96
N LYS A 139 -9.17 26.08 -4.02
CA LYS A 139 -9.59 25.61 -2.68
C LYS A 139 -10.68 24.53 -2.75
N GLU A 140 -11.52 24.59 -3.77
CA GLU A 140 -12.56 23.61 -4.09
C GLU A 140 -12.01 22.21 -4.42
N ALA A 141 -10.74 22.09 -4.85
CA ALA A 141 -10.08 20.79 -5.02
C ALA A 141 -9.83 20.12 -3.66
N LEU A 142 -9.47 20.90 -2.64
CA LEU A 142 -9.30 20.45 -1.25
C LEU A 142 -10.65 20.31 -0.52
N GLY A 143 -11.72 20.96 -1.01
CA GLY A 143 -13.04 20.87 -0.41
C GLY A 143 -13.05 21.38 1.02
N ASN A 144 -13.60 20.58 1.94
CA ASN A 144 -13.65 20.88 3.38
C ASN A 144 -12.70 20.01 4.19
N LEU A 145 -11.56 19.61 3.61
CA LEU A 145 -10.54 18.87 4.35
C LEU A 145 -10.11 19.65 5.59
N ARG A 146 -10.00 18.95 6.72
CA ARG A 146 -9.44 19.49 7.97
C ARG A 146 -7.98 19.07 8.19
N ALA A 147 -7.43 18.32 7.24
CA ALA A 147 -6.07 17.83 7.27
C ALA A 147 -5.07 18.98 7.16
N LYS A 148 -3.90 18.83 7.78
CA LYS A 148 -2.74 19.65 7.47
C LYS A 148 -2.28 19.32 6.06
N VAL A 149 -2.20 20.33 5.19
CA VAL A 149 -1.82 20.15 3.78
C VAL A 149 -0.42 20.72 3.54
N ASN A 150 0.50 19.89 3.07
CA ASN A 150 1.80 20.34 2.60
C ASN A 150 1.77 20.59 1.09
N LEU A 151 2.03 21.84 0.69
CA LEU A 151 2.03 22.31 -0.69
C LEU A 151 3.40 22.83 -1.14
N SER A 152 4.47 22.59 -0.37
CA SER A 152 5.80 23.10 -0.67
C SER A 152 6.34 22.57 -2.00
N ASP A 153 7.40 23.21 -2.53
CA ASP A 153 8.18 22.67 -3.66
C ASP A 153 7.34 22.37 -4.92
N ASN A 154 6.34 23.20 -5.18
CA ASN A 154 5.58 23.21 -6.42
C ASN A 154 5.84 24.53 -7.18
N PRO A 155 5.79 24.52 -8.53
CA PRO A 155 6.03 25.69 -9.36
C PRO A 155 4.83 26.66 -9.37
N TRP A 156 4.40 27.10 -8.19
CA TRP A 156 3.22 27.93 -8.03
C TRP A 156 3.30 29.23 -8.81
N LEU A 157 2.23 29.56 -9.54
CA LEU A 157 2.01 30.89 -10.04
C LEU A 157 1.57 31.77 -8.86
N CYS A 158 2.38 32.79 -8.54
CA CYS A 158 2.08 33.74 -7.47
C CYS A 158 1.00 34.73 -7.90
N ASP A 159 -0.26 34.32 -7.84
CA ASP A 159 -1.44 35.13 -8.14
C ASP A 159 -2.43 35.20 -6.96
N CYS A 160 -3.58 35.86 -7.17
CA CYS A 160 -4.61 35.97 -6.15
C CYS A 160 -5.24 34.61 -5.79
N ARG A 161 -5.23 33.63 -6.69
CA ARG A 161 -5.79 32.30 -6.46
C ARG A 161 -4.91 31.54 -5.47
N LEU A 162 -3.58 31.62 -5.60
CA LEU A 162 -2.66 31.05 -4.62
C LEU A 162 -2.86 31.69 -3.24
N GLN A 163 -3.06 33.00 -3.17
CA GLN A 163 -3.31 33.69 -1.90
C GLN A 163 -4.60 33.20 -1.22
N GLU A 164 -5.68 32.97 -1.98
CA GLU A 164 -6.90 32.39 -1.44
C GLU A 164 -6.71 30.96 -0.93
N LEU A 165 -5.94 30.15 -1.67
CA LEU A 165 -5.63 28.79 -1.28
C LEU A 165 -4.85 28.74 0.04
N LEU A 166 -3.78 29.53 0.17
CA LEU A 166 -2.94 29.56 1.38
C LEU A 166 -3.75 29.92 2.62
N ARG A 167 -4.65 30.90 2.54
CA ARG A 167 -5.57 31.26 3.63
C ARG A 167 -6.56 30.16 4.00
N ALA A 168 -6.83 29.21 3.10
CA ALA A 168 -7.74 28.11 3.35
C ALA A 168 -7.05 26.88 3.95
N VAL A 169 -5.72 26.80 3.86
CA VAL A 169 -4.91 25.67 4.37
C VAL A 169 -4.06 26.00 5.60
N GLU A 170 -3.95 27.28 5.95
CA GLU A 170 -3.46 27.76 7.26
C GLU A 170 -4.48 27.49 8.38
#